data_AF-A0A2G2GZI3-F1
#
_entry.id   AF-A0A2G2GZI3-F1
#
_cell.length_a   1.000
_cell.length_b   1.000
_cell.length_c   1.000
_cell.angle_alpha   90.00
_cell.angle_beta   90.00
_cell.angle_gamma   90.00
#
_symmetry.space_group_name_H-M   'P 1'
#
loop_
_entity.id
_entity.type
_entity.pdbx_description
1 polymer ?
#
loop_
_entity_poly.entity_id
_entity_poly.type
_entity_poly.pdbx_seq_one_letter_code
_entity_poly.pdbx_strand_id
1 'polypeptide(L)'
;MMTSTAPSSTDSSSWALTRALVHQYQWFHVTLGLIGNGTFVIGSVFFLWESWQRAGTWLFIIGSVGMLIGSIGSAIVTYERSKGRQPGDVDDQQDKT
;
A
#
# COMPACT_ATOMS: atom_id res chain seq x y z
N MET A 1 38.38 8.57 35.87
CA MET A 1 38.29 7.36 35.02
C MET A 1 36.83 7.21 34.61
N MET A 2 36.49 7.56 33.36
CA MET A 2 35.12 7.47 32.84
C MET A 2 34.95 6.15 32.10
N THR A 3 34.09 5.27 32.61
CA THR A 3 33.63 4.06 31.91
C THR A 3 32.55 4.44 30.91
N SER A 4 32.90 4.44 29.62
CA SER A 4 31.97 4.67 28.52
C SER A 4 31.15 3.40 28.25
N THR A 5 29.90 3.39 28.67
CA THR A 5 28.89 2.39 28.30
C THR A 5 28.41 2.64 26.87
N ALA A 6 28.80 1.78 25.93
CA ALA A 6 28.29 1.77 24.56
C ALA A 6 27.01 0.92 24.47
N PRO A 7 25.88 1.42 23.91
CA PRO A 7 24.70 0.61 23.68
C PRO A 7 24.62 0.03 22.24
N SER A 8 24.38 -1.29 22.21
CA SER A 8 23.64 -2.14 21.25
C SER A 8 23.37 -1.68 19.80
N SER A 9 23.95 -2.41 18.85
CA SER A 9 23.86 -2.24 17.39
C SER A 9 22.76 -3.07 16.69
N THR A 10 21.53 -3.15 17.23
CA THR A 10 20.50 -4.07 16.71
C THR A 10 19.28 -3.40 16.04
N ASP A 11 19.13 -2.06 16.11
CA ASP A 11 17.90 -1.38 15.68
C ASP A 11 17.85 -0.92 14.21
N SER A 12 18.96 -0.95 13.47
CA SER A 12 18.98 -0.42 12.09
C SER A 12 18.34 -1.36 11.07
N SER A 13 18.44 -2.68 11.27
CA SER A 13 17.96 -3.69 10.31
C SER A 13 16.44 -3.81 10.30
N SER A 14 15.80 -3.80 11.47
CA SER A 14 14.34 -3.92 11.60
C SER A 14 13.63 -2.71 11.00
N TRP A 15 14.16 -1.51 11.20
CA TRP A 15 13.56 -0.28 10.70
C TRP A 15 13.72 -0.10 9.18
N ALA A 16 14.87 -0.51 8.64
CA ALA A 16 15.11 -0.53 7.20
C ALA A 16 14.19 -1.54 6.49
N LEU A 17 14.03 -2.74 7.06
CA LEU A 17 13.10 -3.75 6.54
C LEU A 17 11.65 -3.29 6.61
N THR A 18 11.23 -2.68 7.73
CA THR A 18 9.86 -2.17 7.88
C THR A 18 9.55 -1.06 6.86
N ARG A 19 10.50 -0.14 6.65
CA ARG A 19 10.36 0.93 5.65
C ARG A 19 10.35 0.39 4.22
N ALA A 20 11.19 -0.60 3.91
CA ALA A 20 11.20 -1.25 2.61
C ALA A 20 9.87 -1.98 2.35
N LEU A 21 9.35 -2.71 3.34
CA LEU A 21 8.06 -3.40 3.25
C LEU A 21 6.91 -2.41 3.04
N VAL A 22 6.87 -1.29 3.78
CA VAL A 22 5.85 -0.24 3.62
C VAL A 22 5.91 0.38 2.22
N HIS A 23 7.12 0.66 1.70
CA HIS A 23 7.29 1.25 0.38
C HIS A 23 6.86 0.29 -0.75
N GLN A 24 7.17 -1.00 -0.57
CA GLN A 24 6.79 -2.05 -1.51
C GLN A 24 5.27 -2.32 -1.49
N TYR A 25 4.64 -2.21 -0.31
CA TYR A 25 3.19 -2.31 -0.16
C TYR A 25 2.45 -1.17 -0.88
N GLN A 26 2.99 0.05 -0.82
CA GLN A 26 2.44 1.19 -1.55
C GLN A 26 2.47 0.98 -3.07
N TRP A 27 3.56 0.41 -3.60
CA TRP A 27 3.67 0.06 -5.01
C TRP A 27 2.74 -1.06 -5.44
N PHE A 28 2.48 -2.04 -4.56
CA PHE A 28 1.58 -3.15 -4.84
C PHE A 28 0.14 -2.68 -5.09
N HIS A 29 -0.33 -1.72 -4.29
CA HIS A 29 -1.65 -1.11 -4.48
C HIS A 29 -1.77 -0.39 -5.83
N VAL A 30 -0.78 0.45 -6.17
CA VAL A 30 -0.77 1.20 -7.44
C VAL A 30 -0.69 0.26 -8.63
N THR A 31 0.14 -0.79 -8.55
CA THR A 31 0.34 -1.77 -9.63
C THR A 31 -0.91 -2.61 -9.85
N LEU A 32 -1.58 -3.09 -8.78
CA LEU A 32 -2.85 -3.80 -8.88
C LEU A 32 -3.97 -2.94 -9.48
N GLY A 33 -4.06 -1.67 -9.05
CA GLY A 33 -5.02 -0.73 -9.61
C GLY A 33 -4.77 -0.43 -11.08
N LEU A 34 -3.51 -0.27 -11.48
CA LEU A 34 -3.11 0.00 -12.86
C LEU A 34 -3.36 -1.22 -13.78
N ILE A 35 -2.95 -2.41 -13.35
CA ILE A 35 -3.17 -3.65 -14.10
C ILE A 35 -4.66 -3.91 -14.23
N GLY A 36 -5.43 -3.78 -13.14
CA GLY A 36 -6.88 -3.94 -13.13
C GLY A 36 -7.58 -2.98 -14.09
N ASN A 37 -7.21 -1.69 -14.08
CA ASN A 37 -7.79 -0.70 -15.02
C ASN A 37 -7.42 -0.99 -16.46
N GLY A 38 -6.16 -1.37 -16.73
CA GLY A 38 -5.73 -1.76 -18.06
C GLY A 38 -6.51 -2.96 -18.59
N THR A 39 -6.62 -4.03 -17.80
CA THR A 39 -7.39 -5.23 -18.19
C THR A 39 -8.88 -4.96 -18.32
N PHE A 40 -9.44 -4.06 -17.52
CA PHE A 40 -10.85 -3.65 -17.63
C PHE A 40 -11.13 -2.92 -18.95
N VAL A 41 -10.28 -1.97 -19.34
CA VAL A 41 -10.39 -1.27 -20.62
C VAL A 41 -10.23 -2.24 -21.79
N ILE A 42 -9.21 -3.11 -21.77
CA ILE A 42 -8.98 -4.10 -22.83
C ILE A 42 -10.16 -5.08 -22.92
N GLY A 43 -10.70 -5.53 -21.78
CA GLY A 43 -11.85 -6.44 -21.72
C GLY A 43 -13.11 -5.79 -22.28
N SER A 44 -13.31 -4.50 -22.02
CA SER A 44 -14.43 -3.71 -22.57
C SER A 44 -14.33 -3.59 -24.09
N VAL A 45 -13.13 -3.41 -24.65
CA VAL A 45 -12.90 -3.37 -26.10
C VAL A 45 -13.15 -4.75 -26.73
N PHE A 46 -12.70 -5.83 -26.08
CA PHE A 46 -12.95 -7.20 -26.55
C PHE A 46 -14.44 -7.57 -26.52
N PHE A 47 -15.22 -6.96 -25.64
CA PHE A 47 -16.66 -7.19 -25.52
C PHE A 47 -17.46 -6.73 -26.76
N LEU A 48 -16.88 -5.86 -27.61
CA LEU A 48 -17.49 -5.37 -28.85
C LEU A 48 -17.52 -6.42 -29.97
N TRP A 49 -16.71 -7.49 -29.89
CA TRP A 49 -16.70 -8.59 -30.86
C TRP A 49 -17.26 -9.88 -30.25
N GLU A 50 -18.31 -10.42 -30.89
CA GLU A 50 -19.02 -11.63 -30.43
C GLU A 50 -18.10 -12.86 -30.35
N SER A 51 -17.08 -12.97 -31.21
CA SER A 51 -16.10 -14.06 -31.19
C SER A 51 -15.04 -13.94 -30.09
N TRP A 52 -14.80 -12.73 -29.57
CA TRP A 52 -13.81 -12.46 -28.52
C TRP A 52 -14.45 -12.22 -27.14
N GLN A 53 -15.78 -12.28 -27.07
CA GLN A 53 -16.56 -12.00 -25.87
C GLN A 53 -16.17 -12.88 -24.68
N ARG A 54 -15.91 -14.19 -24.89
CA ARG A 54 -15.41 -15.07 -23.79
C ARG A 54 -14.07 -14.59 -23.24
N ALA A 55 -13.13 -14.23 -24.11
CA ALA A 55 -11.83 -13.73 -23.69
C ALA A 55 -11.97 -12.39 -22.95
N GLY A 56 -12.83 -11.49 -23.44
CA GLY A 56 -13.17 -10.24 -22.79
C GLY A 56 -13.76 -10.44 -21.38
N THR A 57 -14.71 -11.37 -21.23
CA THR A 57 -15.32 -11.70 -19.92
C THR A 57 -14.28 -12.21 -18.92
N TRP A 58 -13.39 -13.12 -19.32
CA TRP A 58 -12.31 -13.59 -18.44
C TRP A 58 -11.35 -12.47 -18.06
N LEU A 59 -11.00 -11.61 -19.01
CA LEU A 59 -10.14 -10.45 -18.76
C LEU A 59 -10.78 -9.45 -17.79
N PHE A 60 -12.09 -9.26 -17.92
CA PHE A 60 -12.88 -8.39 -17.05
C PHE A 60 -12.97 -8.96 -15.63
N ILE A 61 -13.20 -10.26 -15.46
CA ILE A 61 -13.22 -10.92 -14.15
C ILE A 61 -11.86 -10.77 -13.47
N ILE A 62 -10.76 -11.09 -14.16
CA ILE A 62 -9.40 -11.00 -13.61
C ILE A 62 -9.06 -9.54 -13.26
N GLY A 63 -9.35 -8.59 -14.15
CA GLY A 63 -9.11 -7.17 -13.92
C GLY A 63 -9.90 -6.62 -12.74
N SER A 64 -11.18 -7.00 -12.61
CA SER A 64 -12.06 -6.58 -11.52
C SER A 64 -11.62 -7.16 -10.17
N VAL A 65 -11.24 -8.43 -10.13
CA VAL A 65 -10.70 -9.07 -8.92
C VAL A 65 -9.38 -8.41 -8.51
N GLY A 66 -8.51 -8.08 -9.47
CA GLY A 66 -7.27 -7.33 -9.20
C GLY A 66 -7.54 -5.96 -8.57
N MET A 67 -8.48 -5.18 -9.11
CA MET A 67 -8.88 -3.91 -8.51
C MET A 67 -9.47 -4.07 -7.11
N LEU A 68 -10.26 -5.12 -6.88
CA LEU A 68 -10.89 -5.38 -5.58
C LEU A 68 -9.83 -5.70 -4.52
N ILE A 69 -8.87 -6.58 -4.84
CA ILE A 69 -7.74 -6.90 -3.96
C ILE A 69 -6.91 -5.64 -3.67
N GLY A 70 -6.62 -4.85 -4.70
CA GLY A 70 -5.93 -3.56 -4.55
C GLY A 70 -6.67 -2.63 -3.59
N SER A 71 -7.97 -2.46 -3.78
CA SER A 71 -8.81 -1.59 -2.96
C SER A 71 -8.89 -2.05 -1.50
N ILE A 72 -9.02 -3.35 -1.25
CA ILE A 72 -9.02 -3.93 0.10
C ILE A 72 -7.66 -3.68 0.78
N GLY A 73 -6.55 -3.87 0.07
CA GLY A 73 -5.20 -3.61 0.61
C GLY A 73 -5.01 -2.15 1.02
N SER A 74 -5.48 -1.20 0.21
CA SER A 74 -5.44 0.23 0.57
C SER A 74 -6.37 0.57 1.72
N ALA A 75 -7.56 -0.03 1.78
CA ALA A 75 -8.48 0.15 2.88
C ALA A 75 -7.88 -0.32 4.21
N ILE A 76 -7.20 -1.47 4.23
CA ILE A 76 -6.53 -2.00 5.43
C ILE A 76 -5.39 -1.08 5.87
N VAL A 77 -4.51 -0.66 4.96
CA VAL A 77 -3.40 0.27 5.26
C VAL A 77 -3.92 1.62 5.77
N THR A 78 -4.97 2.13 5.15
CA THR A 78 -5.61 3.38 5.57
C THR A 78 -6.22 3.23 6.96
N TYR A 79 -6.81 2.08 7.27
CA TYR A 79 -7.36 1.78 8.59
C TYR A 79 -6.26 1.70 9.66
N GLU A 80 -5.11 1.08 9.37
CA GLU A 80 -3.96 1.05 10.29
C GLU A 80 -3.39 2.45 10.54
N ARG A 81 -3.27 3.29 9.51
CA ARG A 81 -2.81 4.68 9.68
C ARG A 81 -3.77 5.53 10.50
N SER A 82 -5.08 5.24 10.45
CA SER A 82 -6.10 5.95 11.21
C SER A 82 -6.03 5.63 12.71
N LYS A 83 -5.61 4.41 13.06
CA LYS A 83 -5.51 3.96 14.46
C LYS A 83 -4.24 4.44 15.17
N GLY A 84 -3.22 4.88 14.43
CA GLY A 84 -1.92 5.32 14.97
C GLY A 84 -1.80 6.81 15.33
N ARG A 85 -2.79 7.65 15.02
CA ARG A 85 -2.80 9.06 15.46
C ARG A 85 -3.41 9.12 16.85
N GLN A 86 -2.59 8.98 17.89
CA GLN A 86 -2.91 9.52 19.22
C GLN A 86 -2.98 11.06 19.07
N PRO A 87 -4.18 11.66 19.15
CA PRO A 87 -4.33 13.11 19.15
C PRO A 87 -4.05 13.56 20.58
N GLY A 88 -2.78 13.82 20.89
CA GLY A 88 -2.40 14.12 22.27
C GLY A 88 -1.04 14.77 22.49
N ASP A 89 -0.18 14.89 21.48
CA ASP A 89 1.00 15.76 21.58
C ASP A 89 0.58 17.16 21.14
N VAL A 90 -0.13 17.85 22.04
CA VAL A 90 -0.16 19.31 22.03
C VAL A 90 1.25 19.75 22.42
N ASP A 91 1.85 20.59 21.59
CA ASP A 91 3.13 21.24 21.85
C ASP A 91 3.14 21.89 23.24
N ASP A 92 3.57 21.14 24.25
CA ASP A 92 3.91 21.68 25.54
C ASP A 92 5.19 22.50 25.37
N GLN A 93 4.96 23.81 25.41
CA GLN A 93 5.88 24.72 26.06
C GLN A 93 7.06 25.21 25.21
N GLN A 94 6.68 25.78 24.08
CA GLN A 94 7.19 27.07 23.61
C GLN A 94 6.88 28.20 24.63
N ASP A 95 7.38 28.07 25.87
CA ASP A 95 7.39 29.07 26.95
C ASP A 95 8.69 28.92 27.76
N LYS A 96 9.80 29.19 27.07
CA LYS A 96 11.09 29.51 27.67
C LYS A 96 11.75 30.56 26.79
N THR A 97 11.27 31.79 26.85
CA THR A 97 12.01 32.96 26.35
C THR A 97 11.84 34.10 27.33
#